data_AF-A0A7Y4WU25-F1
#
_entry.id   AF-A0A7Y4WU25-F1
#
_cell.length_a   1.000
_cell.length_b   1.000
_cell.length_c   1.000
_cell.angle_alpha   90.00
_cell.angle_beta   90.00
_cell.angle_gamma   90.00
#
_symmetry.space_group_name_H-M   'P 1'
#
loop_
_entity.id
_entity.type
_entity.pdbx_description
1 polymer ?
#
loop_
_entity_poly.entity_id
_entity_poly.type
_entity_poly.pdbx_seq_one_letter_code
_entity_poly.pdbx_strand_id
1 'polypeptide(L)'
;MVSYKTVTGVLAAAVLGAFLGLSGEASSVTSARTTLLTFNAAVALPGVTLPAGSYTFELAEPDTNLDSVRVMNRERTRIHFMGFTARTPRPRDMPHEQHVTFGESRRGTPTPITVWFPRGASVGHEFIYR
;
A
#
# COMPACT_ATOMS: atom_id res chain seq x y z
N MET A 1 59.34 11.85 22.79
CA MET A 1 58.96 12.01 24.21
C MET A 1 58.56 13.46 24.41
N VAL A 2 57.29 13.74 24.72
CA VAL A 2 56.77 14.65 25.77
C VAL A 2 55.24 14.61 25.67
N SER A 3 54.61 14.41 26.83
CA SER A 3 53.20 14.10 27.10
C SER A 3 52.26 15.33 27.16
N TYR A 4 50.99 15.05 26.85
CA TYR A 4 49.70 15.52 27.40
C TYR A 4 49.51 16.96 27.90
N LYS A 5 48.39 17.57 27.45
CA LYS A 5 47.43 18.26 28.35
C LYS A 5 45.99 18.21 27.78
N THR A 6 45.13 17.63 28.60
CA THR A 6 43.67 17.74 28.79
C THR A 6 43.15 19.20 28.73
N VAL A 7 41.87 19.61 28.60
CA VAL A 7 40.51 19.01 28.71
C VAL A 7 39.47 20.05 28.20
N THR A 8 38.37 19.56 27.63
CA THR A 8 36.96 20.04 27.64
C THR A 8 36.57 21.50 27.31
N GLY A 9 35.70 21.66 26.32
CA GLY A 9 34.82 22.82 26.11
C GLY A 9 33.72 22.49 25.10
N VAL A 10 32.47 22.60 25.54
CA VAL A 10 31.25 21.99 24.98
C VAL A 10 30.44 22.96 24.10
N LEU A 11 29.76 22.40 23.09
CA LEU A 11 28.55 22.89 22.37
C LEU A 11 28.64 24.18 21.54
N ALA A 12 28.56 24.03 20.22
CA ALA A 12 27.69 24.87 19.38
C ALA A 12 27.33 24.13 18.07
N ALA A 13 26.08 24.29 17.66
CA ALA A 13 25.37 23.54 16.65
C ALA A 13 25.89 23.67 15.21
N ALA A 14 25.79 22.58 14.45
CA ALA A 14 25.42 22.61 13.03
C ALA A 14 24.88 21.23 12.62
N VAL A 15 23.56 21.09 12.62
CA VAL A 15 22.87 19.98 11.96
C VAL A 15 22.98 20.24 10.46
N LEU A 16 23.78 19.44 9.75
CA LEU A 16 23.73 19.37 8.30
C LEU A 16 23.47 17.93 7.89
N GLY A 17 22.27 17.72 7.36
CA GLY A 17 21.76 16.42 6.99
C GLY A 17 22.46 15.83 5.77
N ALA A 18 22.71 14.53 5.84
CA ALA A 18 22.92 13.68 4.68
C ALA A 18 22.37 12.29 5.02
N PHE A 19 21.04 12.13 4.92
CA PHE A 19 20.47 10.79 4.84
C PHE A 19 20.62 10.30 3.40
N LEU A 20 21.69 9.55 3.16
CA LEU A 20 21.83 8.70 1.98
C LEU A 20 20.84 7.53 2.12
N GLY A 21 19.60 7.77 1.74
CA GLY A 21 18.59 6.73 1.56
C GLY A 21 18.86 5.98 0.27
N LEU A 22 19.79 5.02 0.27
CA LEU A 22 19.80 3.93 -0.72
C LEU A 22 18.62 3.01 -0.41
N SER A 23 17.42 3.39 -0.80
CA SER A 23 16.32 2.43 -0.89
C SER A 23 16.59 1.53 -2.09
N GLY A 24 17.19 0.37 -1.83
CA GLY A 24 17.40 -0.66 -2.83
C GLY A 24 16.08 -1.02 -3.51
N GLU A 25 16.02 -0.81 -4.82
CA GLU A 25 14.94 -1.33 -5.65
C GLU A 25 15.20 -2.82 -5.82
N ALA A 26 14.83 -3.61 -4.81
CA ALA A 26 14.65 -5.03 -4.99
C ALA A 26 13.47 -5.20 -5.95
N SER A 27 13.78 -5.24 -7.25
CA SER A 27 12.89 -5.64 -8.34
C SER A 27 12.52 -7.11 -8.16
N SER A 28 11.76 -7.40 -7.10
CA SER A 28 11.01 -8.64 -7.02
C SER A 28 10.06 -8.62 -8.21
N VAL A 29 10.09 -9.69 -9.01
CA VAL A 29 9.20 -9.92 -10.13
C VAL A 29 7.76 -9.74 -9.62
N THR A 30 7.22 -8.54 -9.74
CA THR A 30 5.84 -8.26 -9.39
C THR A 30 5.04 -8.86 -10.51
N SER A 31 4.59 -10.09 -10.31
CA SER A 31 3.51 -10.69 -11.06
C SER A 31 2.44 -9.63 -11.28
N ALA A 32 1.87 -9.55 -12.48
CA ALA A 32 0.88 -8.54 -12.92
C ALA A 32 -0.42 -8.51 -12.08
N ARG A 33 -0.43 -9.18 -10.94
CA ARG A 33 -1.54 -9.51 -10.07
C ARG A 33 -1.37 -8.91 -8.66
N THR A 34 -0.34 -8.09 -8.43
CA THR A 34 -0.08 -7.42 -7.14
C THR A 34 0.10 -5.90 -7.29
N THR A 35 -0.49 -5.13 -6.39
CA THR A 35 -0.40 -3.66 -6.35
C THR A 35 -0.14 -3.16 -4.93
N LEU A 36 0.89 -2.34 -4.73
CA LEU A 36 1.13 -1.63 -3.47
C LEU A 36 0.42 -0.28 -3.51
N LEU A 37 -0.49 -0.04 -2.57
CA LEU A 37 -1.27 1.19 -2.47
C LEU A 37 -0.98 1.89 -1.14
N THR A 38 -0.87 3.21 -1.18
CA THR A 38 -0.70 4.04 0.01
C THR A 38 -1.91 4.94 0.18
N PHE A 39 -2.53 4.89 1.35
CA PHE A 39 -3.67 5.72 1.73
C PHE A 39 -3.25 6.73 2.80
N ASN A 40 -3.58 8.00 2.58
CA ASN A 40 -3.32 9.09 3.51
C ASN A 40 -4.43 9.27 4.56
N ALA A 41 -5.54 8.52 4.43
CA ALA A 41 -6.65 8.49 5.37
C ALA A 41 -7.12 7.05 5.54
N ALA A 42 -7.96 6.81 6.56
CA ALA A 42 -8.57 5.50 6.75
C ALA A 42 -9.53 5.17 5.60
N VAL A 43 -9.45 3.93 5.12
CA VAL A 43 -10.31 3.38 4.08
C VAL A 43 -10.98 2.11 4.56
N ALA A 44 -12.14 1.78 4.02
CA ALA A 44 -12.87 0.57 4.37
C ALA A 44 -12.79 -0.48 3.25
N LEU A 45 -12.74 -1.74 3.68
CA LEU A 45 -13.05 -2.93 2.91
C LEU A 45 -14.22 -3.64 3.61
N PRO A 46 -14.84 -4.65 2.98
CA PRO A 46 -15.92 -5.39 3.63
C PRO A 46 -15.48 -5.95 5.00
N GLY A 47 -16.15 -5.52 6.06
CA GLY A 47 -15.92 -5.96 7.44
C GLY A 47 -14.64 -5.43 8.11
N VAL A 48 -13.78 -4.67 7.43
CA VAL A 48 -12.52 -4.17 8.01
C VAL A 48 -12.23 -2.72 7.63
N THR A 49 -11.63 -1.99 8.56
CA THR A 49 -11.09 -0.64 8.30
C THR A 49 -9.58 -0.73 8.25
N LEU A 50 -8.99 -0.20 7.17
CA LEU A 50 -7.56 0.00 7.03
C LEU A 50 -7.22 1.43 7.46
N PRO A 51 -6.39 1.63 8.50
CA PRO A 51 -5.82 2.93 8.81
C PRO A 51 -5.02 3.53 7.64
N ALA A 52 -4.64 4.80 7.76
CA ALA A 52 -3.67 5.38 6.83
C ALA A 52 -2.37 4.57 6.87
N GLY A 53 -1.85 4.22 5.69
CA GLY A 53 -0.76 3.26 5.59
C GLY A 53 -0.57 2.74 4.17
N SER A 54 0.38 1.81 4.03
CA SER A 54 0.67 1.12 2.76
C SER A 54 0.27 -0.34 2.83
N TYR A 55 -0.47 -0.79 1.82
CA TYR A 55 -1.05 -2.12 1.76
C TYR A 55 -0.81 -2.77 0.41
N THR A 56 -0.48 -4.06 0.44
CA THR A 56 -0.33 -4.89 -0.75
C THR A 56 -1.65 -5.56 -1.06
N PHE A 57 -2.22 -5.26 -2.23
CA PHE A 57 -3.39 -5.94 -2.78
C PHE A 57 -2.92 -6.99 -3.78
N GLU A 58 -3.40 -8.22 -3.65
CA GLU A 58 -3.10 -9.30 -4.57
C GLU A 58 -4.25 -10.29 -4.69
N LEU A 59 -4.24 -11.07 -5.76
CA LEU A 59 -5.10 -12.25 -5.85
C LEU A 59 -4.57 -13.32 -4.89
N ALA A 60 -5.46 -13.89 -4.07
CA ALA A 60 -5.10 -14.92 -3.11
C ALA A 60 -4.69 -16.24 -3.79
N GLU A 61 -5.42 -16.61 -4.86
CA GLU A 61 -5.25 -17.87 -5.61
C GLU A 61 -5.20 -17.57 -7.12
N PRO A 62 -4.11 -16.96 -7.61
CA PRO A 62 -4.04 -16.38 -8.96
C PRO A 62 -4.06 -17.40 -10.10
N ASP A 63 -3.85 -18.68 -9.79
CA ASP A 63 -3.85 -19.79 -10.75
C ASP A 63 -5.18 -20.57 -10.75
N THR A 64 -6.16 -20.08 -9.99
CA THR A 64 -7.52 -20.63 -9.94
C THR A 64 -8.52 -19.62 -10.51
N ASN A 65 -9.74 -20.09 -10.80
CA ASN A 65 -10.86 -19.21 -11.17
C ASN A 65 -11.52 -18.53 -9.96
N LEU A 66 -10.87 -18.54 -8.79
CA LEU A 66 -11.41 -17.89 -7.59
C LEU A 66 -11.02 -16.41 -7.60
N ASP A 67 -12.03 -15.55 -7.76
CA ASP A 67 -11.89 -14.09 -7.67
C ASP A 67 -11.78 -13.64 -6.20
N SER A 68 -10.70 -14.07 -5.54
CA SER A 68 -10.41 -13.76 -4.13
C SER A 68 -9.26 -12.79 -4.01
N VAL A 69 -9.48 -11.68 -3.31
CA VAL A 69 -8.48 -10.65 -3.04
C VAL A 69 -7.95 -10.81 -1.62
N ARG A 70 -6.63 -10.78 -1.48
CA ARG A 70 -5.91 -10.68 -0.21
C ARG A 70 -5.26 -9.30 -0.11
N VAL A 71 -5.44 -8.67 1.06
CA VAL A 71 -4.79 -7.40 1.39
C VAL A 71 -3.92 -7.56 2.62
N MET A 72 -2.65 -7.21 2.48
CA MET A 72 -1.62 -7.34 3.50
C MET A 72 -0.97 -6.00 3.82
N ASN A 73 -0.27 -5.91 4.94
CA ASN A 73 0.64 -4.80 5.18
C ASN A 73 1.75 -4.76 4.11
N ARG A 74 2.47 -3.64 4.04
CA ARG A 74 3.60 -3.43 3.12
C ARG A 74 4.63 -4.57 3.17
N GLU A 75 4.95 -5.08 4.36
CA GLU A 75 5.95 -6.13 4.57
C GLU A 75 5.42 -7.54 4.26
N ARG A 76 4.13 -7.67 3.92
CA ARG A 76 3.45 -8.96 3.66
C ARG A 76 3.59 -9.97 4.81
N THR A 77 3.56 -9.49 6.05
CA THR A 77 3.62 -10.31 7.27
C THR A 77 2.27 -10.42 7.99
N ARG A 78 1.32 -9.54 7.68
CA ARG A 78 -0.02 -9.50 8.29
C ARG A 78 -1.08 -9.34 7.22
N ILE A 79 -2.06 -10.24 7.23
CA ILE A 79 -3.26 -10.15 6.38
C ILE A 79 -4.30 -9.28 7.10
N HIS A 80 -4.77 -8.23 6.43
CA HIS A 80 -5.81 -7.35 6.93
C HIS A 80 -7.19 -7.68 6.36
N PHE A 81 -7.23 -8.23 5.15
CA PHE A 81 -8.46 -8.62 4.47
C PHE A 81 -8.20 -9.84 3.58
N MET A 82 -9.18 -10.73 3.51
CA MET A 82 -9.29 -11.76 2.49
C MET A 82 -10.76 -11.99 2.18
N GLY A 83 -11.14 -11.93 0.91
CA GLY A 83 -12.54 -12.11 0.55
C GLY A 83 -12.78 -12.22 -0.95
N PHE A 84 -13.93 -12.80 -1.29
CA PHE A 84 -14.39 -12.90 -2.67
C PHE A 84 -14.82 -11.54 -3.22
N THR A 85 -14.61 -11.38 -4.51
CA THR A 85 -14.91 -10.18 -5.29
C THR A 85 -15.67 -10.55 -6.57
N ALA A 86 -16.34 -9.58 -7.16
CA ALA A 86 -16.90 -9.71 -8.51
C ALA A 86 -15.93 -9.12 -9.53
N ARG A 87 -15.77 -9.78 -10.68
CA ARG A 87 -14.97 -9.22 -11.78
C ARG A 87 -15.73 -8.09 -12.44
N THR A 88 -15.03 -6.98 -12.68
CA THR A 88 -15.59 -5.81 -13.38
C THR A 88 -14.59 -5.26 -14.40
N PRO A 89 -15.01 -4.89 -15.62
CA PRO A 89 -14.10 -4.32 -16.62
C PRO A 89 -13.49 -2.99 -16.15
N ARG A 90 -12.20 -2.76 -16.47
CA ARG A 90 -11.58 -1.45 -16.26
C ARG A 90 -12.17 -0.42 -17.25
N PRO A 91 -12.66 0.75 -16.78
CA PRO A 91 -13.11 1.81 -17.68
C PRO A 91 -11.98 2.27 -18.61
N ARG A 92 -12.31 2.57 -19.87
CA ARG A 92 -11.32 2.92 -20.91
C ARG A 92 -10.65 4.27 -20.67
N ASP A 93 -11.36 5.16 -20.01
CA ASP A 93 -10.99 6.53 -19.66
C ASP A 93 -10.34 6.64 -18.28
N MET A 94 -10.22 5.54 -17.52
CA MET A 94 -9.59 5.53 -16.21
C MET A 94 -8.06 5.68 -16.34
N PRO A 95 -7.43 6.67 -15.66
CA PRO A 95 -5.97 6.83 -15.65
C PRO A 95 -5.26 5.54 -15.23
N HIS A 96 -4.13 5.20 -15.86
CA HIS A 96 -3.42 3.95 -15.61
C HIS A 96 -2.91 3.82 -14.17
N GLU A 97 -2.62 4.94 -13.53
CA GLU A 97 -2.12 5.06 -12.16
C GLU A 97 -3.24 4.92 -11.12
N GLN A 98 -4.51 5.04 -11.54
CA GLN A 98 -5.63 4.86 -10.65
C GLN A 98 -5.92 3.36 -10.49
N HIS A 99 -5.65 2.84 -9.30
CA HIS A 99 -5.79 1.41 -9.01
C HIS A 99 -7.00 1.08 -8.15
N VAL A 100 -7.73 2.08 -7.66
CA VAL A 100 -8.94 1.88 -6.87
C VAL A 100 -10.02 2.88 -7.25
N THR A 101 -11.26 2.48 -7.01
CA THR A 101 -12.41 3.39 -6.94
C THR A 101 -12.94 3.41 -5.52
N PHE A 102 -13.59 4.51 -5.19
CA PHE A 102 -14.13 4.76 -3.86
C PHE A 102 -15.64 4.92 -3.95
N GLY A 103 -16.35 4.38 -2.95
CA GLY A 103 -17.76 4.64 -2.76
C GLY A 103 -18.00 5.90 -1.94
N GLU A 104 -19.27 6.27 -1.79
CA GLU A 104 -19.66 7.41 -0.98
C GLU A 104 -19.42 7.15 0.52
N SER A 105 -18.97 8.19 1.22
CA SER A 105 -18.77 8.17 2.66
C SER A 105 -19.18 9.50 3.27
N ARG A 106 -19.67 9.46 4.52
CA ARG A 106 -19.90 10.70 5.28
C ARG A 106 -18.55 11.28 5.69
N ARG A 107 -18.47 12.61 5.83
CA ARG A 107 -17.27 13.25 6.38
C ARG A 107 -16.91 12.64 7.73
N GLY A 108 -15.63 12.31 7.90
CA GLY A 108 -15.10 11.69 9.12
C GLY A 108 -15.29 10.17 9.21
N THR A 109 -15.88 9.53 8.20
CA THR A 109 -15.99 8.06 8.14
C THR A 109 -14.98 7.47 7.14
N PRO A 110 -14.46 6.25 7.37
CA PRO A 110 -13.58 5.59 6.41
C PRO A 110 -14.26 5.46 5.04
N THR A 111 -13.53 5.83 3.99
CA THR A 111 -14.10 5.77 2.63
C THR A 111 -14.01 4.35 2.10
N PRO A 112 -15.12 3.73 1.66
CA PRO A 112 -15.10 2.36 1.17
C PRO A 112 -14.39 2.28 -0.18
N ILE A 113 -13.51 1.30 -0.34
CA ILE A 113 -12.96 0.92 -1.66
C ILE A 113 -14.00 0.03 -2.33
N THR A 114 -14.50 0.45 -3.49
CA THR A 114 -15.51 -0.31 -4.24
C THR A 114 -14.87 -1.31 -5.18
N VAL A 115 -13.84 -0.91 -5.93
CA VAL A 115 -13.13 -1.79 -6.86
C VAL A 115 -11.63 -1.58 -6.74
N TRP A 116 -10.87 -2.67 -6.73
CA TRP A 116 -9.42 -2.65 -6.97
C TRP A 116 -9.08 -3.14 -8.38
N PHE A 117 -8.21 -2.41 -9.07
CA PHE A 117 -7.71 -2.75 -10.40
C PHE A 117 -6.20 -3.06 -10.33
N PRO A 118 -5.81 -4.33 -10.52
CA PRO A 118 -4.40 -4.72 -10.55
C PRO A 118 -3.61 -3.95 -11.62
N ARG A 119 -2.33 -3.70 -11.35
CA ARG A 119 -1.45 -3.00 -12.31
C ARG A 119 -1.36 -3.74 -13.64
N GLY A 120 -1.72 -3.07 -14.73
CA GLY A 120 -1.69 -3.62 -16.08
C GLY A 120 -2.86 -4.55 -16.42
N ALA A 121 -3.84 -4.73 -15.52
CA ALA A 121 -5.01 -5.56 -15.78
C ALA A 121 -6.16 -4.78 -16.45
N SER A 122 -6.86 -5.43 -17.37
CA SER A 122 -8.10 -4.94 -17.98
C SER A 122 -9.36 -5.26 -17.16
N VAL A 123 -9.20 -6.05 -16.10
CA VAL A 123 -10.26 -6.49 -15.19
C VAL A 123 -9.90 -6.05 -13.78
N GLY A 124 -10.86 -5.50 -13.07
CA GLY A 124 -10.82 -5.21 -11.64
C GLY A 124 -11.65 -6.17 -10.81
N HIS A 125 -11.50 -6.02 -9.50
CA HIS A 125 -12.10 -6.84 -8.46
C HIS A 125 -12.95 -5.95 -7.56
N GLU A 126 -14.27 -6.05 -7.75
CA GLU A 126 -15.28 -5.31 -6.99
C GLU A 126 -15.53 -6.00 -5.65
N PHE A 127 -15.40 -5.23 -4.57
CA PHE A 127 -15.60 -5.70 -3.21
C PHE A 127 -17.09 -5.79 -2.89
N ILE A 128 -17.50 -6.94 -2.35
CA ILE A 128 -18.90 -7.22 -2.01
C ILE A 128 -19.13 -6.82 -0.55
N TYR A 129 -19.88 -5.73 -0.34
CA TYR A 129 -20.33 -5.29 0.98
C TYR A 129 -21.68 -5.94 1.31
N ARG A 130 -21.85 -6.39 2.55
CA ARG A 130 -23.08 -6.98 3.08
C ARG A 130 -23.39 -6.45 4.47
#